data_AF-A0A2D8BWZ5-F1
#
_entry.id   AF-A0A2D8BWZ5-F1
#
_cell.length_a   1.000
_cell.length_b   1.000
_cell.length_c   1.000
_cell.angle_alpha   90.00
_cell.angle_beta   90.00
_cell.angle_gamma   90.00
#
_symmetry.space_group_name_H-M   'P 1'
#
loop_
_entity.id
_entity.type
_entity.pdbx_description
1 polymer ?
#
loop_
_entity_poly.entity_id
_entity_poly.type
_entity_poly.pdbx_seq_one_letter_code
_entity_poly.pdbx_strand_id
1 'polypeptide(L)'
;MIFTKVDALVSLKPNAEFSWAGTEIYSELNYISSDTPPTEAELVAEVDRLNSLEPMRLLRKERNKRLAATDWRASSDLTLSKDWTDYRQALRDLPANASPTVDSYGELASVTWPTEPS
;
A
#
# COMPACT_ATOMS: atom_id res chain seq x y z
N MET A 1 -6.19 1.67 1.97
CA MET A 1 -6.48 2.11 3.35
C MET A 1 -6.14 3.59 3.45
N ILE A 2 -6.93 4.39 4.15
CA ILE A 2 -6.59 5.81 4.40
C ILE A 2 -5.84 5.86 5.73
N PHE A 3 -4.62 6.41 5.72
CA PHE A 3 -3.82 6.55 6.92
C PHE A 3 -4.33 7.70 7.79
N THR A 4 -4.36 7.46 9.09
CA THR A 4 -4.77 8.41 10.13
C THR A 4 -3.56 8.96 10.88
N LYS A 5 -3.76 9.99 11.73
CA LYS A 5 -2.67 10.51 12.57
C LYS A 5 -2.13 9.46 13.56
N VAL A 6 -2.93 8.46 13.94
CA VAL A 6 -2.47 7.33 14.75
C VAL A 6 -1.48 6.46 13.98
N ASP A 7 -1.75 6.16 12.71
CA ASP A 7 -0.83 5.40 11.85
C ASP A 7 0.49 6.17 11.66
N ALA A 8 0.41 7.49 11.48
CA ALA A 8 1.58 8.35 11.43
C ALA A 8 2.39 8.34 12.73
N LEU A 9 1.73 8.36 13.90
CA LEU A 9 2.39 8.27 15.19
C LEU A 9 3.15 6.94 15.33
N VAL A 10 2.51 5.81 15.00
CA VAL A 10 3.14 4.49 15.01
C VAL A 10 4.29 4.40 14.00
N SER A 11 4.19 5.08 12.85
CA SER A 11 5.26 5.15 11.85
C SER A 11 6.49 5.91 12.36
N LEU A 12 6.29 7.07 12.99
CA LEU A 12 7.37 7.91 13.52
C LEU A 12 7.96 7.36 14.82
N LYS A 13 7.11 6.78 15.67
CA LYS A 13 7.42 6.33 17.03
C LYS A 13 6.87 4.92 17.26
N PRO A 14 7.47 3.89 16.64
CA PRO A 14 6.92 2.53 16.65
C PRO A 14 6.86 1.88 18.04
N ASN A 15 7.66 2.34 18.98
CA ASN A 15 7.72 1.84 20.36
C ASN A 15 7.11 2.80 21.37
N ALA A 16 6.42 3.86 20.92
CA ALA A 16 5.78 4.78 21.84
C ALA A 16 4.51 4.17 22.45
N GLU A 17 4.35 4.39 23.73
CA GLU A 17 3.15 4.13 24.49
C GLU A 17 2.31 5.41 24.51
N PHE A 18 1.08 5.30 24.05
CA PHE A 18 0.14 6.41 24.02
C PHE A 18 -1.29 5.87 24.08
N SER A 19 -2.20 6.74 24.49
CA SER A 19 -3.64 6.53 24.39
C SER A 19 -4.20 7.71 23.62
N TRP A 20 -5.02 7.46 22.60
CA TRP A 20 -5.63 8.53 21.81
C TRP A 20 -7.10 8.19 21.58
N ALA A 21 -7.98 8.91 22.26
CA ALA A 21 -9.41 8.85 21.99
C ALA A 21 -9.68 9.70 20.75
N GLY A 22 -10.27 9.12 19.70
CA GLY A 22 -10.37 9.78 18.39
C GLY A 22 -9.04 9.78 17.63
N THR A 23 -9.08 9.63 16.30
CA THR A 23 -7.86 9.49 15.47
C THR A 23 -7.39 10.80 14.83
N GLU A 24 -8.13 11.90 15.06
CA GLU A 24 -7.99 13.15 14.29
C GLU A 24 -7.62 14.38 15.14
N ILE A 25 -8.00 14.41 16.42
CA ILE A 25 -7.85 15.60 17.26
C ILE A 25 -6.58 15.48 18.10
N TYR A 26 -5.53 16.23 17.77
CA TYR A 26 -4.22 16.12 18.44
C TYR A 26 -4.27 16.43 19.95
N SER A 27 -5.15 17.32 20.40
CA SER A 27 -5.28 17.64 21.82
C SER A 27 -5.81 16.48 22.68
N GLU A 28 -6.39 15.45 22.07
CA GLU A 28 -6.88 14.24 22.74
C GLU A 28 -5.79 13.15 22.86
N LEU A 29 -4.59 13.40 22.32
CA LEU A 29 -3.44 12.51 22.46
C LEU A 29 -2.90 12.55 23.90
N ASN A 30 -3.03 11.42 24.59
CA ASN A 30 -2.34 11.14 25.85
C ASN A 30 -1.06 10.35 25.56
N TYR A 31 0.06 11.05 25.43
CA TYR A 31 1.37 10.44 25.20
C TYR A 31 2.00 9.99 26.53
N ILE A 32 2.26 8.68 26.67
CA ILE A 32 2.70 8.06 27.93
C ILE A 32 4.22 7.87 27.95
N SER A 33 4.83 7.68 26.78
CA SER A 33 6.28 7.52 26.68
C SER A 33 7.05 8.74 27.20
N SER A 34 8.24 8.45 27.73
CA SER A 34 9.13 9.45 28.33
C SER A 34 9.83 10.36 27.33
N ASP A 35 9.78 10.05 26.05
CA ASP A 35 10.40 10.85 24.99
C ASP A 35 9.47 11.97 24.50
N THR A 36 9.98 12.81 23.60
CA THR A 36 9.21 13.94 23.09
C THR A 36 8.14 13.46 22.09
N PRO A 37 6.85 13.79 22.31
CA PRO A 37 5.80 13.46 21.36
C PRO A 37 6.01 14.18 20.03
N PRO A 38 5.69 13.55 18.89
CA PRO A 38 5.65 14.23 17.59
C PRO A 38 4.63 15.37 17.60
N THR A 39 4.96 16.47 16.95
CA THR A 39 4.04 17.60 16.76
C THR A 39 2.91 17.25 15.80
N GLU A 40 1.79 17.97 15.86
CA GLU A 40 0.68 17.77 14.92
C GLU A 40 1.13 17.98 13.46
N ALA A 41 2.02 18.94 13.20
CA ALA A 41 2.54 19.18 11.86
C ALA A 41 3.37 18.00 11.34
N GLU A 42 4.17 17.36 12.19
CA GLU A 42 4.94 16.15 11.83
C GLU A 42 4.00 14.98 11.53
N LEU A 43 2.93 14.82 12.33
CA LEU A 43 1.93 13.77 12.09
C LEU A 43 1.21 13.99 10.75
N VAL A 44 0.78 15.21 10.45
CA VAL A 44 0.12 15.53 9.17
C VAL A 44 1.05 15.28 7.98
N ALA A 45 2.31 15.74 8.07
CA ALA A 45 3.30 15.50 7.02
C ALA A 45 3.55 14.00 6.80
N GLU A 46 3.57 13.21 7.87
CA GLU A 46 3.73 11.76 7.78
C GLU A 46 2.48 11.07 7.21
N VAL A 47 1.27 11.51 7.56
CA VAL A 47 0.03 11.03 6.94
C VAL A 47 0.06 11.27 5.43
N ASP A 48 0.44 12.47 4.99
CA ASP A 48 0.57 12.80 3.57
C ASP A 48 1.61 11.91 2.88
N ARG A 49 2.75 11.69 3.54
CA ARG A 49 3.80 10.79 3.03
C ARG A 49 3.28 9.36 2.88
N LEU A 50 2.63 8.80 3.89
CA LEU A 50 2.08 7.44 3.87
C LEU A 50 1.01 7.29 2.79
N ASN A 51 0.07 8.24 2.71
CA ASN A 51 -0.99 8.25 1.69
C ASN A 51 -0.41 8.39 0.27
N SER A 52 0.69 9.13 0.08
CA SER A 52 1.36 9.23 -1.22
C SER A 52 2.02 7.90 -1.67
N LEU A 53 2.42 7.06 -0.72
CA LEU A 53 3.07 5.77 -0.98
C LEU A 53 2.07 4.61 -1.14
N GLU A 54 0.87 4.74 -0.56
CA GLU A 54 -0.17 3.71 -0.54
C GLU A 54 -0.56 3.21 -1.94
N PRO A 55 -0.80 4.06 -2.95
CA PRO A 55 -1.22 3.58 -4.28
C PRO A 55 -0.22 2.63 -4.90
N MET A 56 1.07 2.94 -4.78
CA MET A 56 2.14 2.10 -5.30
C MET A 56 2.29 0.79 -4.51
N ARG A 57 2.07 0.83 -3.20
CA ARG A 57 2.05 -0.37 -2.35
C ARG A 57 0.91 -1.31 -2.75
N LEU A 58 -0.30 -0.78 -2.92
CA LEU A 58 -1.48 -1.56 -3.34
C LEU A 58 -1.29 -2.15 -4.73
N LEU A 59 -0.74 -1.39 -5.68
CA LEU A 59 -0.43 -1.89 -7.03
C LEU A 59 0.46 -3.14 -6.97
N ARG A 60 1.54 -3.08 -6.19
CA ARG A 60 2.46 -4.21 -6.02
C ARG A 60 1.79 -5.41 -5.35
N LYS A 61 0.92 -5.18 -4.35
CA LYS A 61 0.16 -6.23 -3.67
C LYS A 61 -0.76 -6.96 -4.64
N GLU A 62 -1.55 -6.23 -5.41
CA GLU A 62 -2.50 -6.84 -6.35
C GLU A 62 -1.77 -7.51 -7.54
N ARG A 63 -0.67 -6.92 -8.02
CA ARG A 63 0.23 -7.58 -8.99
C ARG A 63 0.72 -8.93 -8.46
N ASN A 64 1.23 -8.97 -7.23
CA ASN A 64 1.74 -10.21 -6.63
C ASN A 64 0.64 -11.26 -6.50
N LYS A 65 -0.57 -10.85 -6.13
CA LYS A 65 -1.75 -11.73 -6.07
C LYS A 65 -2.05 -12.37 -7.43
N ARG A 66 -2.07 -11.59 -8.52
CA ARG A 66 -2.29 -12.12 -9.88
C ARG A 66 -1.16 -13.03 -10.38
N LEU A 67 0.09 -12.69 -10.08
CA LEU A 67 1.23 -13.55 -10.40
C LEU A 67 1.18 -14.87 -9.64
N ALA A 68 0.81 -14.85 -8.36
CA ALA A 68 0.65 -16.05 -7.54
C ALA A 68 -0.49 -16.95 -8.04
N ALA A 69 -1.63 -16.35 -8.43
CA ALA A 69 -2.77 -17.10 -8.98
C ALA A 69 -2.43 -17.87 -10.27
N THR A 70 -1.46 -17.36 -11.04
CA THR A 70 -1.03 -17.95 -12.32
C THR A 70 0.30 -18.70 -12.21
N ASP A 71 0.84 -18.86 -11.00
CA ASP A 71 2.18 -19.40 -10.81
C ASP A 71 2.28 -20.89 -11.15
N TRP A 72 1.23 -21.65 -10.84
CA TRP A 72 1.14 -23.08 -11.16
C TRP A 72 1.32 -23.39 -12.65
N ARG A 73 1.01 -22.44 -13.55
CA ARG A 73 1.18 -22.61 -15.00
C ARG A 73 2.66 -22.62 -15.42
N ALA A 74 3.54 -22.04 -14.60
CA ALA A 74 4.97 -22.01 -14.82
C ALA A 74 5.71 -23.18 -14.13
N SER A 75 4.98 -24.22 -13.72
CA SER A 75 5.59 -25.46 -13.24
C SER A 75 6.45 -26.12 -14.32
N SER A 76 7.51 -26.83 -13.92
CA SER A 76 8.42 -27.55 -14.83
C SER A 76 7.73 -28.58 -15.71
N ASP A 77 6.58 -29.08 -15.27
CA ASP A 77 5.80 -30.10 -15.98
C ASP A 77 4.96 -29.51 -17.13
N LEU A 78 4.89 -28.18 -17.23
CA LEU A 78 4.09 -27.46 -18.21
C LEU A 78 4.97 -26.59 -19.10
N THR A 79 4.64 -26.55 -20.39
CA THR A 79 5.18 -25.54 -21.30
C THR A 79 4.30 -24.30 -21.23
N LEU A 80 4.83 -23.21 -20.67
CA LEU A 80 4.13 -21.94 -20.60
C LEU A 80 3.92 -21.37 -22.01
N SER A 81 2.67 -21.04 -22.38
CA SER A 81 2.41 -20.42 -23.68
C SER A 81 3.02 -19.02 -23.77
N LYS A 82 3.19 -18.52 -24.99
CA LYS A 82 3.62 -17.15 -25.22
C LYS A 82 2.66 -16.14 -24.58
N ASP A 83 1.36 -16.36 -24.71
CA ASP A 83 0.35 -15.45 -24.13
C ASP A 83 0.45 -15.36 -22.61
N TRP A 84 0.69 -16.50 -21.93
CA TRP A 84 0.92 -16.51 -20.48
C TRP A 84 2.23 -15.84 -20.08
N THR A 85 3.27 -15.99 -20.90
CA THR A 85 4.56 -15.31 -20.71
C THR A 85 4.39 -13.80 -20.82
N ASP A 86 3.73 -13.33 -21.89
CA ASP A 86 3.49 -11.93 -22.16
C ASP A 86 2.58 -11.31 -21.08
N TYR A 87 1.52 -12.00 -20.66
CA TYR A 87 0.64 -11.57 -19.56
C TYR A 87 1.41 -11.38 -18.24
N ARG A 88 2.19 -12.38 -17.83
CA ARG A 88 2.99 -12.31 -16.59
C ARG A 88 4.07 -11.24 -16.67
N GLN A 89 4.62 -10.98 -17.86
CA GLN A 89 5.57 -9.89 -18.07
C GLN A 89 4.88 -8.52 -17.95
N ALA A 90 3.74 -8.32 -18.61
CA ALA A 90 2.96 -7.09 -18.52
C ALA A 90 2.59 -6.76 -17.06
N LEU A 91 2.22 -7.75 -16.26
CA LEU A 91 1.99 -7.57 -14.81
C LEU A 91 3.24 -7.04 -14.09
N ARG A 92 4.43 -7.56 -14.41
CA ARG A 92 5.69 -7.13 -13.79
C ARG A 92 6.09 -5.71 -14.19
N ASP A 93 5.71 -5.29 -15.39
CA ASP A 93 6.06 -3.98 -15.94
C ASP A 93 5.13 -2.85 -15.43
N LEU A 94 3.94 -3.19 -14.92
CA LEU A 94 2.97 -2.21 -14.40
C LEU A 94 3.54 -1.17 -13.40
N PRO A 95 4.37 -1.51 -12.40
CA PRO A 95 4.91 -0.53 -11.46
C PRO A 95 5.80 0.54 -12.12
N ALA A 96 6.37 0.27 -13.30
CA ALA A 96 7.15 1.25 -14.04
C ALA A 96 6.28 2.11 -14.97
N ASN A 97 5.13 1.58 -15.39
CA ASN A 97 4.29 2.16 -16.45
C ASN A 97 2.93 2.69 -15.95
N ALA A 98 2.62 2.53 -14.67
CA ALA A 98 1.34 2.95 -14.09
C ALA A 98 1.53 4.05 -13.04
N SER A 99 0.58 4.98 -13.03
CA SER A 99 0.40 6.00 -11.99
C SER A 99 -0.85 5.66 -11.17
N PRO A 100 -0.76 4.69 -10.25
CA PRO A 100 -1.92 4.26 -9.47
C PRO A 100 -2.43 5.39 -8.59
N THR A 101 -3.74 5.52 -8.50
CA THR A 101 -4.44 6.39 -7.54
C THR A 101 -5.31 5.53 -6.63
N VAL A 102 -5.59 6.06 -5.44
CA VAL A 102 -6.56 5.49 -4.51
C VAL A 102 -7.83 6.33 -4.49
N ASP A 103 -8.98 5.68 -4.35
CA ASP A 103 -10.26 6.36 -4.15
C ASP A 103 -10.50 6.71 -2.66
N SER A 104 -11.68 7.26 -2.37
CA SER A 104 -12.12 7.62 -1.01
C SER A 104 -12.29 6.44 -0.07
N TYR A 105 -12.28 5.20 -0.57
CA TYR A 105 -12.33 3.99 0.23
C TYR A 105 -10.92 3.39 0.42
N GLY A 106 -9.91 4.00 -0.19
CA GLY A 106 -8.52 3.54 -0.13
C GLY A 106 -8.27 2.32 -1.01
N GLU A 107 -9.04 2.15 -2.08
CA GLU A 107 -8.91 1.11 -3.10
C GLU A 107 -8.27 1.66 -4.38
N LEU A 108 -7.65 0.78 -5.18
CA LEU A 108 -7.02 1.17 -6.45
C LEU A 108 -8.08 1.54 -7.50
N ALA A 109 -8.03 2.77 -8.01
CA ALA A 109 -9.02 3.27 -8.96
C ALA A 109 -8.52 3.39 -10.42
N SER A 110 -7.25 3.71 -10.65
CA SER A 110 -6.75 4.11 -11.98
C SER A 110 -5.96 3.05 -12.77
N VAL A 111 -5.87 1.81 -12.28
CA VAL A 111 -4.97 0.81 -12.86
C VAL A 111 -5.68 -0.04 -13.90
N THR A 112 -5.25 0.05 -15.16
CA THR A 112 -5.63 -0.90 -16.21
C THR A 112 -4.76 -2.15 -16.13
N TRP A 113 -5.40 -3.30 -15.96
CA TRP A 113 -4.70 -4.59 -15.84
C TRP A 113 -4.70 -5.33 -17.17
N PRO A 114 -3.62 -6.09 -17.48
CA PRO A 114 -3.62 -6.95 -18.65
C PRO A 114 -4.73 -8.00 -18.53
N THR A 115 -5.33 -8.36 -19.66
CA THR A 115 -6.36 -9.39 -19.74
C THR A 115 -5.73 -10.77 -19.59
N GLU A 116 -6.29 -11.59 -18.70
CA GLU A 116 -5.83 -12.95 -18.51
C GLU A 116 -6.11 -13.80 -19.76
N PRO A 117 -5.12 -14.56 -20.27
CA PRO A 117 -5.33 -15.51 -21.38
C PRO A 117 -6.28 -16.65 -20.97
N SER A 118 -6.97 -17.24 -21.96
CA SER A 118 -7.80 -18.45 -21.78
C SER A 118 -6.96 -19.72 -21.70
#